data_AF-A0ABD2YZT0-F1
#
_entry.id   AF-A0ABD2YZT0-F1
#
_cell.length_a   1.000
_cell.length_b   1.000
_cell.length_c   1.000
_cell.angle_alpha   90.00
_cell.angle_beta   90.00
_cell.angle_gamma   90.00
#
_symmetry.space_group_name_H-M   'P 1'
#
loop_
_entity.id
_entity.type
_entity.pdbx_description
1 polymer ?
#
loop_
_entity_poly.entity_id
_entity_poly.type
_entity_poly.pdbx_seq_one_letter_code
_entity_poly.pdbx_strand_id
1 'polypeptide(L)'
;MAPSLSKGAPEVLAVVDDQKPLSITLEDSTFLANGHPILTEVPANIVATPSPFFSKDLTKKMVGSFVGFEANEPKSCHVVPLGKLKNIRFMSILRFKVWWTTHWIGNCGRDVEHETQMMILDKSNDGRPYVLLLPLLEGPFRASLQPGKADNVDICMESGSTKVCGSSYLSCLYMHVGDDPFKSVKDAMKVIKLHLASFKLLQEKCCNVPDPELAFKKCCKAFESGKCCFQEVL
;
A
#
# COMPACT_ATOMS: atom_id res chain seq x y z
N MET A 1 0.42 47.02 51.64
CA MET A 1 0.49 46.92 50.16
C MET A 1 1.47 45.82 49.82
N ALA A 2 0.98 44.72 49.23
CA ALA A 2 1.78 43.60 48.74
C ALA A 2 1.60 43.53 47.20
N PRO A 3 2.65 43.33 46.41
CA PRO A 3 2.52 43.25 44.96
C PRO A 3 2.10 41.85 44.53
N SER A 4 1.14 41.78 43.61
CA SER A 4 0.61 40.56 43.00
C SER A 4 1.57 40.01 41.94
N LEU A 5 2.03 38.76 42.10
CA LEU A 5 2.76 37.99 41.09
C LEU A 5 1.75 37.22 40.22
N SER A 6 1.40 37.75 39.05
CA SER A 6 0.70 36.98 38.02
C SER A 6 1.72 36.12 37.26
N LYS A 7 1.65 34.81 37.49
CA LYS A 7 2.47 33.80 36.79
C LYS A 7 1.91 33.62 35.38
N GLY A 8 2.62 34.14 34.37
CA GLY A 8 2.29 33.92 32.96
C GLY A 8 2.36 32.43 32.63
N ALA A 9 1.26 31.89 32.11
CA ALA A 9 1.28 30.59 31.44
C ALA A 9 1.97 30.77 30.08
N PRO A 10 2.82 29.83 29.63
CA PRO A 10 3.30 29.85 28.26
C PRO A 10 2.15 29.48 27.33
N GLU A 11 1.80 30.40 26.42
CA GLU A 11 0.99 30.09 25.24
C GLU A 11 1.67 28.96 24.47
N VAL A 12 1.09 27.76 24.58
CA VAL A 12 1.38 26.67 23.67
C VAL A 12 0.78 27.09 22.33
N LEU A 13 1.62 27.64 21.46
CA LEU A 13 1.32 27.77 20.04
C LEU A 13 1.04 26.35 19.53
N ALA A 14 -0.25 25.99 19.50
CA ALA A 14 -0.71 24.85 18.75
C ALA A 14 -0.35 25.13 17.30
N VAL A 15 0.70 24.47 16.82
CA VAL A 15 0.94 24.32 15.39
C VAL A 15 -0.28 23.54 14.89
N VAL A 16 -1.25 24.27 14.35
CA VAL A 16 -2.39 23.70 13.64
C VAL A 16 -1.79 23.08 12.39
N ASP A 17 -1.52 21.78 12.47
CA ASP A 17 -1.13 20.98 11.34
C ASP A 17 -2.32 20.97 10.38
N ASP A 18 -2.24 21.80 9.35
CA ASP A 18 -3.23 21.99 8.28
C ASP A 18 -3.28 20.73 7.36
N GLN A 19 -3.23 19.54 7.96
CA GLN A 19 -3.25 18.27 7.26
C GLN A 19 -4.67 17.98 6.77
N LYS A 20 -4.87 18.28 5.48
CA LYS A 20 -6.01 17.81 4.68
C LYS A 20 -6.28 16.33 5.02
N PRO A 21 -7.54 15.93 5.28
CA PRO A 21 -7.84 14.57 5.69
C PRO A 21 -7.40 13.57 4.61
N LEU A 22 -6.62 12.58 5.01
CA LEU A 22 -6.21 11.49 4.14
C LEU A 22 -7.41 10.62 3.79
N SER A 23 -7.59 10.35 2.50
CA SER A 23 -8.69 9.56 1.97
C SER A 23 -8.25 8.79 0.72
N ILE A 24 -8.81 7.59 0.58
CA ILE A 24 -8.77 6.82 -0.65
C ILE A 24 -10.20 6.43 -1.05
N THR A 25 -10.59 6.74 -2.28
CA THR A 25 -11.93 6.45 -2.81
C THR A 25 -11.82 5.86 -4.21
N LEU A 26 -12.83 5.09 -4.60
CA LEU A 26 -13.07 4.65 -5.97
C LEU A 26 -14.31 5.39 -6.46
N GLU A 27 -14.13 6.28 -7.42
CA GLU A 27 -15.20 7.09 -8.02
C GLU A 27 -15.26 6.81 -9.52
N ASP A 28 -16.45 6.44 -10.00
CA ASP A 28 -16.74 5.98 -11.36
C ASP A 28 -15.85 4.80 -11.81
N SER A 29 -14.66 5.09 -12.31
CA SER A 29 -13.67 4.11 -12.77
C SER A 29 -12.25 4.61 -12.48
N THR A 30 -12.09 5.40 -11.42
CA THR A 30 -10.82 6.01 -11.03
C THR A 30 -10.61 5.89 -9.52
N PHE A 31 -9.49 5.32 -9.12
CA PHE A 31 -9.03 5.42 -7.73
C PHE A 31 -8.42 6.80 -7.49
N LEU A 32 -8.86 7.44 -6.41
CA LEU A 32 -8.44 8.76 -5.99
C LEU A 32 -7.77 8.69 -4.61
N ALA A 33 -6.61 9.32 -4.46
CA ALA A 33 -5.96 9.58 -3.19
C ALA A 33 -6.02 11.09 -2.90
N ASN A 34 -6.75 11.49 -1.86
CA ASN A 34 -7.06 12.89 -1.54
C ASN A 34 -7.68 13.69 -2.70
N GLY A 35 -8.44 13.01 -3.57
CA GLY A 35 -9.03 13.58 -4.79
C GLY A 35 -8.09 13.60 -6.00
N HIS A 36 -6.86 13.09 -5.89
CA HIS A 36 -5.94 12.98 -7.02
C HIS A 36 -5.94 11.57 -7.60
N PRO A 37 -6.01 11.41 -8.95
CA PRO A 37 -6.04 10.10 -9.58
C PRO A 37 -4.75 9.31 -9.37
N ILE A 38 -4.91 8.01 -9.10
CA ILE A 38 -3.80 7.05 -8.95
C ILE A 38 -3.89 5.87 -9.92
N LEU A 39 -5.10 5.35 -10.16
CA LEU A 39 -5.38 4.34 -11.18
C LEU A 39 -6.65 4.78 -11.91
N THR A 40 -6.60 4.78 -13.23
CA THR A 40 -7.69 5.21 -14.11
C THR A 40 -8.22 4.04 -14.92
N GLU A 41 -9.42 4.14 -15.49
CA GLU A 41 -10.02 3.04 -16.27
C GLU A 41 -10.10 1.72 -15.46
N VAL A 42 -10.43 1.83 -14.18
CA VAL A 42 -10.64 0.69 -13.28
C VAL A 42 -11.85 -0.12 -13.78
N PRO A 43 -11.71 -1.42 -14.05
CA PRO A 43 -12.82 -2.26 -14.50
C PRO A 43 -13.95 -2.38 -13.48
N ALA A 44 -15.18 -2.54 -13.98
CA ALA A 44 -16.38 -2.61 -13.13
C ALA A 44 -16.46 -3.83 -12.19
N ASN A 45 -15.66 -4.88 -12.43
CA ASN A 45 -15.59 -6.05 -11.56
C ASN A 45 -14.64 -5.85 -10.36
N ILE A 46 -13.94 -4.71 -10.28
CA ILE A 46 -13.11 -4.35 -9.13
C ILE A 46 -13.99 -3.72 -8.05
N VAL A 47 -13.88 -4.22 -6.83
CA VAL A 47 -14.64 -3.75 -5.67
C VAL A 47 -13.68 -3.17 -4.65
N ALA A 48 -13.91 -1.93 -4.23
CA ALA A 48 -13.18 -1.27 -3.16
C ALA A 48 -14.02 -1.26 -1.88
N THR A 49 -13.53 -1.93 -0.84
CA THR A 49 -14.14 -1.95 0.49
C THR A 49 -13.28 -1.16 1.46
N PRO A 50 -13.75 0.00 1.95
CA PRO A 50 -13.02 0.77 2.93
C PRO A 50 -12.60 -0.03 4.16
N SER A 51 -11.41 0.25 4.68
CA SER A 51 -10.96 -0.37 5.93
C SER A 51 -11.82 0.12 7.09
N PRO A 52 -12.41 -0.79 7.89
CA PRO A 52 -13.14 -0.41 9.10
C PRO A 52 -12.20 0.01 10.24
N PHE A 53 -10.89 -0.18 10.07
CA PHE A 53 -9.88 0.08 11.08
C PHE A 53 -9.45 1.55 11.03
N PHE A 54 -10.03 2.35 11.93
CA PHE A 54 -9.70 3.75 12.11
C PHE A 54 -8.30 3.92 12.74
N SER A 55 -7.55 4.90 12.27
CA SER A 55 -6.44 5.45 13.07
C SER A 55 -7.03 5.98 14.39
N LYS A 56 -6.33 5.79 15.51
CA LYS A 56 -6.78 6.25 16.85
C LYS A 56 -6.97 7.77 16.98
N ASP A 57 -6.64 8.53 15.93
CA ASP A 57 -6.96 9.95 15.86
C ASP A 57 -8.42 10.16 15.46
N LEU A 58 -9.18 10.80 16.36
CA LEU A 58 -10.64 10.95 16.40
C LEU A 58 -11.28 11.78 15.26
N THR A 59 -10.63 11.87 14.11
CA THR A 59 -11.21 12.45 12.89
C THR A 59 -11.45 11.31 11.91
N LYS A 60 -12.64 11.25 11.30
CA LYS A 60 -13.03 10.22 10.31
C LYS A 60 -12.08 10.20 9.10
N LYS A 61 -10.89 9.61 9.25
CA LYS A 61 -9.88 9.49 8.19
C LYS A 61 -9.93 8.06 7.66
N MET A 62 -10.41 7.90 6.43
CA MET A 62 -10.42 6.63 5.71
C MET A 62 -9.07 6.44 5.02
N VAL A 63 -8.09 5.93 5.78
CA VAL A 63 -6.69 5.92 5.35
C VAL A 63 -6.35 4.71 4.48
N GLY A 64 -7.23 3.71 4.38
CA GLY A 64 -7.01 2.54 3.53
C GLY A 64 -8.28 1.86 3.06
N SER A 65 -8.13 1.08 2.00
CA SER A 65 -9.20 0.30 1.37
C SER A 65 -8.68 -1.07 0.99
N PHE A 66 -9.48 -2.09 1.25
CA PHE A 66 -9.32 -3.40 0.63
C PHE A 66 -9.89 -3.34 -0.78
N VAL A 67 -9.23 -4.03 -1.70
CA VAL A 67 -9.61 -4.13 -3.10
C VAL A 67 -9.68 -5.60 -3.45
N GLY A 68 -10.81 -5.98 -4.04
CA GLY A 68 -11.12 -7.33 -4.47
C GLY A 68 -11.72 -7.32 -5.87
N PHE A 69 -12.03 -8.51 -6.38
CA PHE A 69 -12.72 -8.68 -7.65
C PHE A 69 -13.51 -9.97 -7.70
N GLU A 70 -14.48 -10.00 -8.60
CA GLU A 70 -15.19 -11.21 -8.99
C GLU A 70 -14.82 -11.62 -10.42
N ALA A 71 -14.67 -12.92 -10.62
CA ALA A 71 -14.39 -13.56 -11.89
C ALA A 71 -15.55 -14.48 -12.28
N ASN A 72 -15.80 -14.59 -13.59
CA ASN A 72 -16.94 -15.35 -14.12
C ASN A 72 -16.82 -16.86 -13.89
N GLU A 73 -15.60 -17.38 -13.79
CA GLU A 73 -15.33 -18.82 -13.69
C GLU A 73 -14.30 -19.10 -12.58
N PRO A 74 -14.40 -20.25 -11.88
CA PRO A 74 -13.38 -20.66 -10.92
C PRO A 74 -12.09 -21.05 -11.62
N LYS A 75 -10.96 -20.48 -11.20
CA LYS A 75 -9.62 -20.84 -11.70
C LYS A 75 -8.62 -20.92 -10.55
N SER A 76 -7.55 -21.68 -10.77
CA SER A 76 -6.40 -21.72 -9.85
C SER A 76 -5.46 -20.54 -10.02
N CYS A 77 -5.62 -19.77 -11.10
CA CYS A 77 -4.86 -18.57 -11.42
C CYS A 77 -5.76 -17.59 -12.18
N HIS A 78 -5.85 -16.36 -11.69
CA HIS A 78 -6.52 -15.23 -12.32
C HIS A 78 -5.54 -14.10 -12.56
N VAL A 79 -5.65 -13.45 -13.72
CA VAL A 79 -4.96 -12.20 -14.02
C VAL A 79 -6.03 -11.19 -14.42
N VAL A 80 -6.20 -10.13 -13.63
CA VAL A 80 -7.27 -9.14 -13.81
C VAL A 80 -6.67 -7.74 -13.78
N PRO A 81 -7.04 -6.83 -14.70
CA PRO A 81 -6.59 -5.45 -14.66
C PRO A 81 -7.19 -4.71 -13.45
N LEU A 82 -6.35 -3.97 -12.72
CA LEU A 82 -6.79 -3.06 -11.66
C LEU A 82 -7.07 -1.65 -12.20
N GLY A 83 -6.47 -1.28 -13.32
CA GLY A 83 -6.55 0.04 -13.94
C GLY A 83 -5.19 0.53 -14.43
N LYS A 84 -5.21 1.63 -15.17
CA LYS A 84 -4.03 2.26 -15.77
C LYS A 84 -3.32 3.18 -14.80
N LEU A 85 -2.01 2.96 -14.69
CA LEU A 85 -1.07 3.82 -13.98
C LEU A 85 -0.24 4.61 -15.00
N LYS A 86 -0.29 5.94 -14.96
CA LYS A 86 0.44 6.80 -15.90
C LYS A 86 1.02 8.01 -15.20
N ASN A 87 2.29 8.32 -15.50
CA ASN A 87 2.99 9.51 -15.01
C ASN A 87 3.01 9.65 -13.49
N ILE A 88 3.05 8.52 -12.77
CA ILE A 88 3.18 8.48 -11.32
C ILE A 88 4.40 7.62 -11.01
N ARG A 89 5.46 8.25 -10.53
CA ARG A 89 6.65 7.51 -10.08
C ARG A 89 6.25 6.55 -8.99
N PHE A 90 6.81 5.36 -9.02
CA PHE A 90 6.63 4.37 -7.98
C PHE A 90 7.93 3.63 -7.71
N MET A 91 7.99 3.03 -6.53
CA MET A 91 8.98 2.02 -6.20
C MET A 91 8.24 0.75 -5.83
N SER A 92 8.70 -0.38 -6.34
CA SER A 92 8.14 -1.69 -6.03
C SER A 92 9.19 -2.62 -5.46
N ILE A 93 8.74 -3.62 -4.72
CA ILE A 93 9.54 -4.78 -4.32
C ILE A 93 8.92 -6.00 -5.01
N LEU A 94 9.74 -6.71 -5.77
CA LEU A 94 9.33 -7.88 -6.54
C LEU A 94 10.22 -9.08 -6.23
N ARG A 95 9.67 -10.28 -6.46
CA ARG A 95 10.41 -11.53 -6.34
C ARG A 95 10.83 -12.01 -7.73
N PHE A 96 12.13 -11.95 -8.02
CA PHE A 96 12.68 -12.44 -9.30
C PHE A 96 13.26 -13.87 -9.20
N LYS A 97 13.52 -14.37 -7.99
CA LYS A 97 13.87 -15.77 -7.69
C LYS A 97 13.24 -16.18 -6.36
N VAL A 98 13.04 -17.47 -6.13
CA VAL A 98 12.25 -18.02 -5.01
C VAL A 98 12.59 -17.40 -3.64
N TRP A 99 13.86 -17.16 -3.35
CA TRP A 99 14.34 -16.56 -2.09
C TRP A 99 14.96 -15.16 -2.25
N TRP A 100 14.75 -14.49 -3.38
CA TRP A 100 15.33 -13.16 -3.64
C TRP A 100 14.26 -12.14 -3.99
N THR A 101 14.33 -11.00 -3.33
CA THR A 101 13.62 -9.79 -3.73
C THR A 101 14.58 -8.74 -4.27
N THR A 102 14.08 -7.90 -5.16
CA THR A 102 14.76 -6.66 -5.56
C THR A 102 13.74 -5.54 -5.58
N HIS A 103 14.23 -4.31 -5.55
CA HIS A 103 13.39 -3.16 -5.84
C HIS A 103 13.44 -2.81 -7.32
N TRP A 104 12.41 -2.11 -7.77
CA TRP A 104 12.31 -1.53 -9.10
C TRP A 104 11.65 -0.17 -9.03
N ILE A 105 11.95 0.70 -9.99
CA ILE A 105 11.40 2.05 -10.08
C ILE A 105 10.83 2.23 -11.47
N GLY A 106 9.59 2.68 -11.54
CA GLY A 106 8.90 2.98 -12.79
C GLY A 106 8.03 4.22 -12.66
N ASN A 107 7.34 4.58 -13.74
CA ASN A 107 6.40 5.70 -13.75
C ASN A 107 5.06 5.41 -14.45
N CYS A 108 4.93 4.24 -15.08
CA CYS A 108 3.72 3.77 -15.75
C CYS A 108 3.45 2.30 -15.42
N GLY A 109 2.21 1.82 -15.62
CA GLY A 109 1.82 0.44 -15.30
C GLY A 109 2.58 -0.63 -16.08
N ARG A 110 3.03 -0.32 -17.30
CA ARG A 110 3.91 -1.20 -18.10
C ARG A 110 5.29 -1.41 -17.48
N ASP A 111 5.73 -0.51 -16.60
CA ASP A 111 7.02 -0.60 -15.92
C ASP A 111 6.92 -1.45 -14.66
N VAL A 112 5.73 -1.92 -14.28
CA VAL A 112 5.57 -2.86 -13.16
C VAL A 112 6.18 -4.18 -13.56
N GLU A 113 6.93 -4.81 -12.65
CA GLU A 113 7.50 -6.13 -12.91
C GLU A 113 6.58 -7.23 -12.41
N HIS A 114 6.68 -8.41 -13.03
CA HIS A 114 5.99 -9.61 -12.55
C HIS A 114 6.38 -9.92 -11.11
N GLU A 115 5.47 -10.57 -10.38
CA GLU A 115 5.71 -10.97 -9.00
C GLU A 115 6.01 -9.80 -8.05
N THR A 116 5.49 -8.60 -8.36
CA THR A 116 5.55 -7.44 -7.47
C THR A 116 4.69 -7.70 -6.23
N GLN A 117 5.31 -7.65 -5.05
CA GLN A 117 4.70 -8.00 -3.76
C GLN A 117 4.37 -6.77 -2.91
N MET A 118 4.88 -5.61 -3.30
CA MET A 118 4.59 -4.32 -2.68
C MET A 118 4.93 -3.23 -3.68
N MET A 119 4.12 -2.18 -3.75
CA MET A 119 4.38 -1.01 -4.57
C MET A 119 3.98 0.25 -3.81
N ILE A 120 4.80 1.30 -3.89
CA ILE A 120 4.54 2.60 -3.27
C ILE A 120 4.56 3.66 -4.38
N LEU A 121 3.42 4.30 -4.59
CA LEU A 121 3.28 5.45 -5.47
C LEU A 121 3.80 6.71 -4.76
N ASP A 122 4.57 7.50 -5.48
CA ASP A 122 5.17 8.72 -4.97
C ASP A 122 4.13 9.85 -4.81
N LYS A 123 4.38 10.69 -3.80
CA LYS A 123 3.59 11.89 -3.58
C LYS A 123 3.76 12.89 -4.73
N SER A 124 2.78 13.76 -4.93
CA SER A 124 2.90 14.88 -5.86
C SER A 124 3.06 16.20 -5.12
N ASN A 125 3.63 17.19 -5.80
CA ASN A 125 3.67 18.58 -5.31
C ASN A 125 2.27 19.20 -5.25
N ASP A 126 1.30 18.63 -5.98
CA ASP A 126 -0.09 19.11 -6.07
C ASP A 126 -0.96 18.61 -4.91
N GLY A 127 -0.41 17.83 -3.99
CA GLY A 127 -1.12 17.35 -2.79
C GLY A 127 -1.55 15.88 -2.82
N ARG A 128 -1.11 15.09 -3.81
CA ARG A 128 -1.29 13.63 -3.76
C ARG A 128 -0.34 13.04 -2.70
N PRO A 129 -0.83 12.30 -1.70
CA PRO A 129 0.00 11.61 -0.71
C PRO A 129 0.70 10.36 -1.29
N TYR A 130 1.58 9.72 -0.50
CA TYR A 130 2.07 8.39 -0.87
C TYR A 130 0.93 7.38 -0.83
N VAL A 131 0.95 6.43 -1.76
CA VAL A 131 -0.03 5.33 -1.78
C VAL A 131 0.68 3.99 -1.84
N LEU A 132 0.52 3.20 -0.79
CA LEU A 132 0.97 1.82 -0.72
C LEU A 132 -0.08 0.92 -1.36
N LEU A 133 0.35 0.07 -2.28
CA LEU A 133 -0.40 -1.06 -2.84
C LEU A 133 0.29 -2.33 -2.35
N LEU A 134 -0.42 -3.09 -1.52
CA LEU A 134 0.11 -4.29 -0.87
C LEU A 134 -0.75 -5.52 -1.20
N PRO A 135 -0.33 -6.33 -2.18
CA PRO A 135 -0.93 -7.63 -2.47
C PRO A 135 -1.00 -8.51 -1.22
N LEU A 136 -2.15 -9.16 -0.99
CA LEU A 136 -2.45 -9.95 0.18
C LEU A 136 -2.65 -11.44 -0.15
N LEU A 137 -2.76 -12.24 0.90
CA LEU A 137 -3.26 -13.60 0.84
C LEU A 137 -4.76 -13.60 1.12
N GLU A 138 -5.50 -14.40 0.38
CA GLU A 138 -6.91 -14.65 0.64
C GLU A 138 -7.20 -16.14 0.56
N GLY A 139 -7.42 -16.76 1.72
CA GLY A 139 -7.48 -18.21 1.85
C GLY A 139 -6.18 -18.85 1.30
N PRO A 140 -6.28 -19.83 0.38
CA PRO A 140 -5.11 -20.48 -0.22
C PRO A 140 -4.53 -19.70 -1.41
N PHE A 141 -5.07 -18.53 -1.76
CA PHE A 141 -4.61 -17.74 -2.89
C PHE A 141 -3.66 -16.63 -2.46
N ARG A 142 -2.66 -16.38 -3.29
CA ARG A 142 -1.71 -15.30 -3.15
C ARG A 142 -1.90 -14.28 -4.27
N ALA A 143 -1.92 -13.01 -3.90
CA ALA A 143 -1.85 -11.90 -4.83
C ALA A 143 -0.39 -11.51 -5.18
N SER A 144 -0.18 -11.08 -6.42
CA SER A 144 0.98 -10.29 -6.86
C SER A 144 0.54 -9.27 -7.92
N LEU A 145 1.31 -8.21 -8.10
CA LEU A 145 1.11 -7.26 -9.21
C LEU A 145 2.04 -7.62 -10.37
N GLN A 146 1.62 -7.28 -11.58
CA GLN A 146 2.38 -7.51 -12.80
C GLN A 146 1.99 -6.49 -13.89
N PRO A 147 2.80 -6.34 -14.95
CA PRO A 147 2.47 -5.41 -16.03
C PRO A 147 1.30 -5.95 -16.85
N GLY A 148 0.30 -5.09 -17.07
CA GLY A 148 -0.84 -5.34 -17.93
C GLY A 148 -0.69 -4.71 -19.31
N LYS A 149 -1.68 -4.93 -20.18
CA LYS A 149 -1.72 -4.30 -21.51
C LYS A 149 -2.06 -2.81 -21.38
N ALA A 150 -1.48 -1.97 -22.24
CA ALA A 150 -1.81 -0.55 -22.36
C ALA A 150 -1.69 0.24 -21.03
N ASP A 151 -0.58 0.02 -20.30
CA ASP A 151 -0.25 0.63 -19.00
C ASP A 151 -1.17 0.25 -17.84
N ASN A 152 -1.93 -0.84 -17.99
CA ASN A 152 -2.63 -1.42 -16.85
C ASN A 152 -1.64 -2.02 -15.85
N VAL A 153 -1.98 -1.91 -14.57
CA VAL A 153 -1.42 -2.74 -13.52
C VAL A 153 -2.39 -3.90 -13.34
N ASP A 154 -1.92 -5.12 -13.55
CA ASP A 154 -2.75 -6.31 -13.37
C ASP A 154 -2.46 -6.94 -12.00
N ILE A 155 -3.50 -7.48 -11.37
CA ILE A 155 -3.37 -8.34 -10.19
C ILE A 155 -3.43 -9.80 -10.63
N CYS A 156 -2.43 -10.57 -10.22
CA CYS A 156 -2.39 -12.01 -10.34
C CYS A 156 -2.84 -12.63 -9.01
N MET A 157 -3.85 -13.48 -9.02
CA MET A 157 -4.31 -14.27 -7.88
C MET A 157 -4.15 -15.76 -8.19
N GLU A 158 -3.25 -16.44 -7.49
CA GLU A 158 -2.92 -17.85 -7.75
C GLU A 158 -2.91 -18.70 -6.47
N SER A 159 -3.37 -19.96 -6.58
CA SER A 159 -3.32 -20.94 -5.48
C SER A 159 -2.11 -21.86 -5.54
N GLY A 160 -1.39 -21.88 -6.67
CA GLY A 160 -0.30 -22.84 -6.93
C GLY A 160 -0.77 -24.29 -7.12
N SER A 161 -2.08 -24.54 -7.26
CA SER A 161 -2.63 -25.90 -7.44
C SER A 161 -3.86 -25.91 -8.34
N THR A 162 -3.85 -26.75 -9.38
CA THR A 162 -5.01 -26.93 -10.29
C THR A 162 -6.25 -27.51 -9.60
N LYS A 163 -6.10 -28.05 -8.37
CA LYS A 163 -7.20 -28.58 -7.56
C LYS A 163 -7.86 -27.52 -6.69
N VAL A 164 -7.25 -26.35 -6.53
CA VAL A 164 -7.74 -25.26 -5.68
C VAL A 164 -8.12 -24.11 -6.59
N CYS A 165 -9.41 -24.02 -6.90
CA CYS A 165 -9.99 -22.98 -7.76
C CYS A 165 -10.92 -22.06 -6.95
N GLY A 166 -10.92 -20.78 -7.30
CA GLY A 166 -11.78 -19.77 -6.70
C GLY A 166 -12.22 -18.76 -7.77
N SER A 167 -13.23 -17.96 -7.48
CA SER A 167 -13.79 -16.99 -8.44
C SER A 167 -14.22 -15.66 -7.81
N SER A 168 -14.20 -15.52 -6.48
CA SER A 168 -14.55 -14.27 -5.79
C SER A 168 -13.54 -14.04 -4.69
N TYR A 169 -13.02 -12.82 -4.64
CA TYR A 169 -12.01 -12.40 -3.69
C TYR A 169 -12.32 -10.97 -3.22
N LEU A 170 -12.37 -10.74 -1.92
CA LEU A 170 -12.82 -9.47 -1.33
C LEU A 170 -11.66 -8.54 -0.95
N SER A 171 -10.46 -9.08 -0.79
CA SER A 171 -9.32 -8.41 -0.17
C SER A 171 -7.97 -8.86 -0.76
N CYS A 172 -7.89 -9.03 -2.07
CA CYS A 172 -6.65 -9.38 -2.77
C CYS A 172 -5.54 -8.35 -2.60
N LEU A 173 -5.91 -7.08 -2.44
CA LEU A 173 -5.00 -5.96 -2.39
C LEU A 173 -5.43 -5.01 -1.28
N TYR A 174 -4.48 -4.53 -0.49
CA TYR A 174 -4.73 -3.43 0.44
C TYR A 174 -4.05 -2.17 -0.07
N MET A 175 -4.82 -1.10 -0.20
CA MET A 175 -4.34 0.22 -0.52
C MET A 175 -4.30 1.09 0.75
N HIS A 176 -3.22 1.83 0.96
CA HIS A 176 -3.07 2.70 2.11
C HIS A 176 -2.44 4.04 1.72
N VAL A 177 -2.98 5.12 2.25
CA VAL A 177 -2.55 6.49 1.98
C VAL A 177 -1.77 7.05 3.16
N GLY A 178 -0.68 7.77 2.93
CA GLY A 178 0.05 8.44 4.00
C GLY A 178 1.07 9.46 3.53
N ASP A 179 1.49 10.32 4.45
CA ASP A 179 2.46 11.39 4.16
C ASP A 179 3.91 10.91 4.28
N ASP A 180 4.12 9.80 5.00
CA ASP A 180 5.43 9.15 5.16
C ASP A 180 5.32 7.67 4.72
N PRO A 181 6.15 7.21 3.76
CA PRO A 181 6.03 5.86 3.21
C PRO A 181 6.37 4.77 4.23
N PHE A 182 7.27 5.04 5.19
CA PHE A 182 7.67 4.05 6.21
C PHE A 182 6.58 3.83 7.25
N LYS A 183 6.00 4.91 7.74
CA LYS A 183 4.86 4.90 8.65
C LYS A 183 3.65 4.26 7.96
N SER A 184 3.42 4.58 6.68
CA SER A 184 2.35 3.98 5.87
C SER A 184 2.45 2.46 5.83
N VAL A 185 3.65 1.91 5.58
CA VAL A 185 3.88 0.46 5.62
C VAL A 185 3.63 -0.10 7.02
N LYS A 186 4.16 0.55 8.07
CA LYS A 186 3.99 0.09 9.45
C LYS A 186 2.53 0.08 9.89
N ASP A 187 1.75 1.10 9.53
CA ASP A 187 0.35 1.23 9.88
C ASP A 187 -0.52 0.29 9.04
N ALA A 188 -0.23 0.14 7.75
CA ALA A 188 -0.86 -0.87 6.90
C ALA A 188 -0.68 -2.29 7.46
N MET A 189 0.53 -2.65 7.90
CA MET A 189 0.80 -3.97 8.47
C MET A 189 0.00 -4.24 9.75
N LYS A 190 -0.30 -3.22 10.57
CA LYS A 190 -1.19 -3.37 11.74
C LYS A 190 -2.62 -3.66 11.30
N VAL A 191 -3.12 -2.94 10.30
CA VAL A 191 -4.48 -3.15 9.76
C VAL A 191 -4.61 -4.55 9.16
N ILE A 192 -3.64 -4.95 8.33
CA ILE A 192 -3.62 -6.27 7.68
C ILE A 192 -3.51 -7.40 8.71
N LYS A 193 -2.75 -7.19 9.79
CA LYS A 193 -2.70 -8.16 10.89
C LYS A 193 -4.08 -8.37 11.51
N LEU A 194 -4.84 -7.29 11.75
CA LEU A 194 -6.19 -7.39 12.30
C LEU A 194 -7.16 -8.06 11.32
N HIS A 195 -6.99 -7.82 10.02
CA HIS A 195 -7.81 -8.41 8.96
C HIS A 195 -7.54 -9.91 8.76
N LEU A 196 -6.27 -10.30 8.61
CA LEU A 196 -5.90 -11.69 8.30
C LEU A 196 -5.78 -12.58 9.54
N ALA A 197 -5.48 -12.00 10.71
CA ALA A 197 -5.29 -12.70 11.99
C ALA A 197 -4.32 -13.90 11.97
N SER A 198 -3.43 -13.99 10.97
CA SER A 198 -2.62 -15.19 10.69
C SER A 198 -1.13 -15.04 11.01
N PHE A 199 -0.65 -13.83 11.31
CA PHE A 199 0.78 -13.56 11.53
C PHE A 199 1.02 -12.58 12.68
N LYS A 200 2.29 -12.54 13.13
CA LYS A 200 2.80 -11.58 14.12
C LYS A 200 3.76 -10.61 13.44
N LEU A 201 3.72 -9.35 13.85
CA LEU A 201 4.69 -8.35 13.40
C LEU A 201 6.08 -8.70 13.92
N LEU A 202 7.12 -8.20 13.25
CA LEU A 202 8.48 -8.53 13.65
C LEU A 202 8.77 -8.09 15.10
N GLN A 203 8.27 -6.92 15.52
CA GLN A 203 8.47 -6.42 16.89
C GLN A 203 7.88 -7.35 17.97
N GLU A 204 6.98 -8.26 17.59
CA GLU A 204 6.33 -9.21 18.49
C GLU A 204 6.99 -10.60 18.46
N LYS A 205 7.98 -10.80 17.57
CA LYS A 205 8.74 -12.06 17.50
C LYS A 205 9.93 -11.96 18.45
N CYS A 206 10.05 -12.90 19.39
CA CYS A 206 11.02 -12.88 20.49
C CYS A 206 12.49 -13.11 20.11
N CYS A 207 12.89 -12.98 18.85
CA CYS A 207 14.27 -13.24 18.42
C CYS A 207 14.90 -11.93 17.93
N ASN A 208 16.18 -11.71 18.27
CA ASN A 208 17.01 -10.60 17.80
C ASN A 208 17.17 -10.68 16.27
N VAL A 209 16.17 -10.22 15.53
CA VAL A 209 16.25 -10.06 14.09
C VAL A 209 16.91 -8.71 13.80
N PRO A 210 17.91 -8.64 12.90
CA PRO A 210 18.46 -7.36 12.43
C PRO A 210 17.34 -6.43 11.99
N ASP A 211 17.44 -5.15 12.35
CA ASP A 211 16.37 -4.17 12.15
C ASP A 211 15.95 -4.09 10.66
N PRO A 212 14.75 -4.59 10.27
CA PRO A 212 14.26 -4.51 8.90
C PRO A 212 13.98 -3.06 8.50
N GLU A 213 13.83 -2.16 9.48
CA GLU A 213 13.67 -0.73 9.24
C GLU A 213 14.93 -0.18 8.59
N LEU A 214 16.12 -0.63 8.98
CA LEU A 214 17.38 -0.28 8.32
C LEU A 214 17.43 -0.83 6.88
N ALA A 215 16.93 -2.03 6.66
CA ALA A 215 16.93 -2.64 5.34
C ALA A 215 16.00 -1.88 4.39
N PHE A 216 14.76 -1.67 4.80
CA PHE A 216 13.76 -0.93 4.03
C PHE A 216 14.10 0.57 3.89
N LYS A 217 14.69 1.20 4.93
CA LYS A 217 15.23 2.59 4.85
C LYS A 217 16.34 2.71 3.82
N LYS A 218 17.23 1.72 3.69
CA LYS A 218 18.26 1.73 2.64
C LYS A 218 17.62 1.70 1.26
N CYS A 219 16.62 0.85 1.04
CA CYS A 219 15.90 0.74 -0.23
C CYS A 219 15.17 2.04 -0.62
N CYS A 220 14.43 2.65 0.32
CA CYS A 220 13.74 3.91 0.09
C CYS A 220 14.69 5.12 -0.03
N LYS A 221 15.80 5.17 0.71
CA LYS A 221 16.85 6.18 0.48
C LYS A 221 17.49 6.02 -0.90
N ALA A 222 17.61 4.78 -1.38
CA ALA A 222 18.05 4.50 -2.74
C ALA A 222 17.05 5.08 -3.76
N PHE A 223 15.73 4.95 -3.50
CA PHE A 223 14.67 5.60 -4.28
C PHE A 223 14.77 7.14 -4.27
N GLU A 224 14.94 7.77 -3.11
CA GLU A 224 15.12 9.23 -3.02
C GLU A 224 16.40 9.73 -3.72
N SER A 225 17.44 8.88 -3.77
CA SER A 225 18.75 9.22 -4.37
C SER A 225 18.94 8.69 -5.80
N GLY A 226 17.94 8.02 -6.38
CA GLY A 226 18.01 7.45 -7.74
C GLY A 226 19.02 6.32 -7.92
N LYS A 227 19.43 5.62 -6.85
CA LYS A 227 20.41 4.52 -6.90
C LYS A 227 19.72 3.17 -6.71
N CYS A 228 20.19 2.15 -7.44
CA CYS A 228 19.69 0.79 -7.35
C CYS A 228 20.33 0.06 -6.14
N CYS A 229 19.56 -0.28 -5.10
CA CYS A 229 19.96 -1.19 -4.02
C CYS A 229 19.51 -2.65 -4.25
N PHE A 230 20.46 -3.56 -4.48
CA PHE A 230 20.21 -5.01 -4.30
C PHE A 230 20.13 -5.32 -2.81
N GLN A 231 19.15 -6.11 -2.39
CA GLN A 231 19.04 -6.54 -0.99
C GLN A 231 18.65 -8.00 -0.89
N GLU A 232 19.53 -8.81 -0.29
CA GLU A 232 19.16 -10.11 0.28
C GLU A 232 18.27 -9.83 1.50
N VAL A 233 17.01 -10.22 1.43
CA VAL A 233 16.13 -10.26 2.60
C VAL A 233 15.95 -11.74 2.96
N LEU A 234 16.67 -12.17 4.00
CA LEU A 234 16.50 -13.46 4.69
C LEU A 234 15.26 -13.42 5.61
#